data_AF-A0A8X6WJH3-F1
#
_entry.id   AF-A0A8X6WJH3-F1
#
_cell.length_a   1.000
_cell.length_b   1.000
_cell.length_c   1.000
_cell.angle_alpha   90.00
_cell.angle_beta   90.00
_cell.angle_gamma   90.00
#
_symmetry.space_group_name_H-M   'P 1'
#
loop_
_entity.id
_entity.type
_entity.pdbx_description
1 polymer ?
#
loop_
_entity_poly.entity_id
_entity_poly.type
_entity_poly.pdbx_seq_one_letter_code
_entity_poly.pdbx_strand_id
1 'polypeptide(L)'
;MDEILTTARDLELEANEDDIEELIMGHEDELTIEELQEILNDEHQETQRNVSPSEQEEDKREPMPISAIKDLSKKWEAVRATVLEGHPNQADVSRVGDLYNDNAINYFGKILKKSEKQSTLNMFFNAP
;
A
#
# COMPACT_ATOMS: atom_id res chain seq x y z
N MET A 1 37.34 14.31 -22.35
CA MET A 1 38.44 14.29 -21.38
C MET A 1 39.14 15.64 -21.29
N ASP A 2 39.91 16.04 -22.31
CA ASP A 2 40.77 17.24 -22.27
C ASP A 2 40.01 18.55 -22.01
N GLU A 3 38.82 18.71 -22.57
CA GLU A 3 37.96 19.89 -22.35
C GLU A 3 37.48 20.00 -20.90
N ILE A 4 37.16 18.87 -20.26
CA ILE A 4 36.70 18.80 -18.86
C ILE A 4 37.87 19.08 -17.91
N LEU A 5 39.04 18.48 -18.16
CA LEU A 5 40.26 18.74 -17.39
C LEU A 5 40.71 20.20 -17.49
N THR A 6 40.58 20.80 -18.68
CA THR A 6 40.88 22.22 -18.88
C THR A 6 39.90 23.10 -18.11
N THR A 7 38.59 22.79 -18.16
CA THR A 7 37.55 23.51 -17.42
C THR A 7 37.74 23.38 -15.90
N ALA A 8 38.09 22.19 -15.40
CA ALA A 8 38.37 21.96 -13.99
C ALA A 8 39.56 22.81 -13.53
N ARG A 9 40.63 22.86 -14.33
CA ARG A 9 41.80 23.71 -14.06
C ARG A 9 41.45 25.20 -14.04
N ASP A 10 40.60 25.66 -14.96
CA ASP A 10 40.14 27.05 -15.00
C ASP A 10 39.25 27.42 -13.80
N LEU A 11 38.58 26.42 -13.20
CA LEU A 11 37.82 26.53 -11.96
C LEU A 11 38.66 26.24 -10.70
N GLU A 12 39.98 26.11 -10.84
CA GLU A 12 40.93 25.76 -9.77
C GLU A 12 40.59 24.45 -9.02
N LEU A 13 39.93 23.51 -9.71
CA LEU A 13 39.62 22.19 -9.20
C LEU A 13 40.75 21.21 -9.59
N GLU A 14 41.19 20.42 -8.62
CA GLU A 14 42.11 19.31 -8.86
C GLU A 14 41.29 18.09 -9.26
N ALA A 15 41.24 17.82 -10.58
CA ALA A 15 40.61 16.63 -11.15
C ALA A 15 41.62 15.97 -12.08
N ASN A 16 41.78 14.65 -11.93
CA ASN A 16 42.60 13.82 -12.80
C ASN A 16 41.72 12.96 -13.74
N GLU A 17 42.37 12.23 -14.63
CA GLU A 17 41.67 11.39 -15.63
C GLU A 17 40.85 10.28 -14.95
N ASP A 18 41.41 9.63 -13.94
CA ASP A 18 40.77 8.57 -13.16
C ASP A 18 39.52 9.09 -12.41
N ASP A 19 39.58 10.30 -11.85
CA ASP A 19 38.44 10.93 -11.16
C ASP A 19 37.26 11.17 -12.11
N ILE A 20 37.54 11.52 -13.37
CA ILE A 20 36.52 11.76 -14.38
C ILE A 20 35.96 10.44 -14.90
N GLU A 21 36.80 9.42 -15.08
CA GLU A 21 36.33 8.07 -15.44
C GLU A 21 35.41 7.48 -14.37
N GLU A 22 35.75 7.64 -13.09
CA GLU A 22 34.89 7.20 -11.98
C GLU A 22 33.53 7.91 -11.99
N LEU A 23 33.52 9.24 -12.24
CA LEU A 23 32.27 10.02 -12.32
C LEU A 23 31.41 9.60 -13.52
N ILE A 24 32.02 9.29 -14.67
CA ILE A 24 31.28 8.84 -15.86
C ILE A 24 30.71 7.44 -15.61
N MET A 25 31.51 6.52 -15.10
CA MET A 25 31.06 5.17 -14.77
C MET A 25 29.94 5.16 -13.71
N GLY A 26 30.02 6.03 -12.71
CA GLY A 26 28.97 6.16 -11.68
C GLY A 26 27.62 6.64 -12.23
N HIS A 27 27.62 7.34 -13.35
CA HIS A 27 26.41 7.83 -14.03
C HIS A 27 25.86 6.83 -15.07
N GLU A 28 26.63 5.81 -15.47
CA GLU A 28 26.12 4.74 -16.36
C GLU A 28 25.11 3.82 -15.65
N ASP A 29 25.23 3.69 -14.32
CA ASP A 29 24.32 2.90 -13.48
C ASP A 29 23.16 3.72 -12.88
N GLU A 30 23.13 5.04 -13.10
CA GLU A 30 22.05 5.90 -12.61
C GLU A 30 20.85 5.83 -13.56
N LEU A 31 19.66 5.54 -13.01
CA LEU A 31 18.43 5.46 -13.78
C LEU A 31 18.14 6.83 -14.41
N THR A 32 17.84 6.82 -15.71
CA THR A 32 17.41 8.01 -16.42
C THR A 32 16.07 8.53 -15.88
N ILE A 33 15.80 9.81 -16.08
CA ILE A 33 14.54 10.43 -15.66
C ILE A 33 13.33 9.72 -16.29
N GLU A 34 13.48 9.25 -17.52
CA GLU A 34 12.47 8.45 -18.23
C GLU A 34 12.23 7.08 -17.56
N GLU A 35 13.29 6.36 -17.18
CA GLU A 35 13.17 5.07 -16.49
C GLU A 35 12.55 5.22 -15.09
N LEU A 36 12.89 6.29 -14.36
CA LEU A 36 12.24 6.61 -13.08
C LEU A 36 10.75 6.95 -13.26
N GLN A 37 10.38 7.65 -14.33
CA GLN A 37 8.98 7.93 -14.66
C GLN A 37 8.22 6.67 -15.04
N GLU A 38 8.85 5.74 -15.74
CA GLU A 38 8.28 4.42 -16.07
C GLU A 38 8.05 3.59 -14.80
N ILE A 39 9.03 3.50 -13.90
CA ILE A 39 8.88 2.82 -12.60
C ILE A 39 7.76 3.44 -11.76
N LEU A 40 7.69 4.77 -11.67
CA LEU A 40 6.63 5.45 -10.94
C LEU A 40 5.25 5.21 -11.58
N ASN A 41 5.17 5.18 -12.91
CA ASN A 41 3.93 4.92 -13.63
C ASN A 41 3.49 3.45 -13.49
N ASP A 42 4.43 2.51 -13.49
CA ASP A 42 4.19 1.08 -13.27
C ASP A 42 3.77 0.80 -11.82
N GLU A 43 4.44 1.39 -10.83
CA GLU A 43 4.04 1.32 -9.42
C GLU A 43 2.65 1.93 -9.21
N HIS A 44 2.35 3.05 -9.89
CA HIS A 44 1.04 3.70 -9.81
C HIS A 44 -0.05 2.90 -10.55
N GLN A 45 0.26 2.25 -11.67
CA GLN A 45 -0.65 1.32 -12.34
C GLN A 45 -0.89 0.05 -11.52
N GLU A 46 0.15 -0.53 -10.93
CA GLU A 46 0.04 -1.70 -10.06
C GLU A 46 -0.76 -1.36 -8.80
N THR A 47 -0.53 -0.19 -8.21
CA THR A 47 -1.35 0.35 -7.12
C THR A 47 -2.79 0.57 -7.56
N GLN A 48 -3.06 1.17 -8.72
CA GLN A 48 -4.43 1.35 -9.23
C GLN A 48 -5.14 0.04 -9.59
N ARG A 49 -4.39 -0.97 -10.04
CA ARG A 49 -4.89 -2.32 -10.33
C ARG A 49 -5.20 -3.09 -9.05
N ASN A 50 -4.47 -2.82 -7.97
CA ASN A 50 -4.71 -3.37 -6.63
C ASN A 50 -5.70 -2.55 -5.78
N VAL A 51 -5.96 -1.28 -6.14
CA VAL A 51 -6.81 -0.32 -5.40
C VAL A 51 -8.14 -0.04 -6.11
N SER A 52 -8.36 -0.50 -7.35
CA SER A 52 -9.70 -0.56 -7.92
C SER A 52 -10.36 -1.88 -7.51
N PRO A 53 -11.19 -1.94 -6.46
CA PRO A 53 -12.32 -2.83 -6.53
C PRO A 53 -13.11 -2.32 -7.73
N SER A 54 -13.10 -3.10 -8.81
CA SER A 54 -14.13 -2.93 -9.82
C SER A 54 -15.46 -2.89 -9.07
N GLU A 55 -16.14 -1.75 -9.11
CA GLU A 55 -17.51 -1.60 -8.58
C GLU A 55 -18.50 -2.55 -9.32
N GLN A 56 -17.99 -3.36 -10.26
CA GLN A 56 -18.67 -4.38 -11.04
C GLN A 56 -18.24 -5.81 -10.71
N GLU A 57 -17.33 -6.04 -9.75
CA GLU A 57 -17.25 -7.36 -9.12
C GLU A 57 -18.40 -7.48 -8.11
N GLU A 58 -19.61 -7.61 -8.67
CA GLU A 58 -20.67 -8.36 -8.03
C GLU A 58 -20.17 -9.81 -7.96
N ASP A 59 -19.28 -10.07 -6.98
CA ASP A 59 -18.80 -11.39 -6.64
C ASP A 59 -20.05 -12.25 -6.49
N LYS A 60 -20.24 -13.22 -7.40
CA LYS A 60 -21.41 -14.10 -7.48
C LYS A 60 -21.52 -15.02 -6.26
N ARG A 61 -20.72 -14.80 -5.21
CA ARG A 61 -20.77 -15.50 -3.94
C ARG A 61 -21.93 -14.94 -3.13
N GLU A 62 -22.71 -15.86 -2.56
CA GLU A 62 -23.73 -15.47 -1.60
C GLU A 62 -23.11 -14.60 -0.49
N PRO A 63 -23.69 -13.43 -0.18
CA PRO A 63 -23.20 -12.58 0.89
C PRO A 63 -23.15 -13.39 2.19
N MET A 64 -22.01 -13.39 2.86
CA MET A 64 -21.87 -14.04 4.15
C MET A 64 -22.97 -13.53 5.11
N PRO A 65 -23.65 -14.41 5.86
CA PRO A 65 -24.69 -14.00 6.79
C PRO A 65 -24.16 -12.96 7.80
N ILE A 66 -24.97 -11.95 8.12
CA ILE A 66 -24.61 -10.87 9.06
C ILE A 66 -24.16 -11.43 10.43
N SER A 67 -24.79 -12.50 10.91
CA SER A 67 -24.41 -13.20 12.14
C SER A 67 -22.99 -13.79 12.04
N ALA A 68 -22.68 -14.46 10.94
CA ALA A 68 -21.36 -15.02 10.67
C ALA A 68 -20.29 -13.92 10.56
N ILE A 69 -20.63 -12.77 9.96
CA ILE A 69 -19.73 -11.60 9.90
C ILE A 69 -19.43 -11.08 11.32
N LYS A 70 -20.46 -10.90 12.16
CA LYS A 70 -20.28 -10.45 13.55
C LYS A 70 -19.42 -11.43 14.35
N ASP A 71 -19.62 -12.73 14.17
CA ASP A 71 -18.85 -13.76 14.85
C ASP A 71 -17.40 -13.81 14.37
N LEU A 72 -17.16 -13.60 13.07
CA LEU A 72 -15.82 -13.48 12.50
C LEU A 72 -15.07 -12.29 13.11
N SER A 73 -15.70 -11.10 13.18
CA SER A 73 -15.08 -9.91 13.79
C SER A 73 -14.67 -10.17 15.25
N LYS A 74 -15.53 -10.83 16.04
CA LYS A 74 -15.21 -11.17 17.44
C LYS A 74 -14.05 -12.15 17.54
N LYS A 75 -14.01 -13.19 16.71
CA LYS A 75 -12.92 -14.17 16.69
C LYS A 75 -11.60 -13.52 16.31
N TRP A 76 -11.61 -12.61 15.33
CA TRP A 76 -10.43 -11.88 14.93
C TRP A 76 -9.87 -11.03 16.06
N GLU A 77 -10.70 -10.27 16.77
CA GLU A 77 -10.26 -9.47 17.93
C GLU A 77 -9.63 -10.36 19.02
N ALA A 78 -10.22 -11.52 19.30
CA ALA A 78 -9.66 -12.46 20.28
C ALA A 78 -8.28 -13.01 19.84
N VAL A 79 -8.13 -13.36 18.57
CA VAL A 79 -6.84 -13.80 17.99
C VAL A 79 -5.81 -12.69 18.09
N ARG A 80 -6.16 -11.47 17.65
CA ARG A 80 -5.28 -10.29 17.72
C ARG A 80 -4.78 -10.05 19.14
N ALA A 81 -5.69 -10.02 20.12
CA ALA A 81 -5.34 -9.80 21.51
C ALA A 81 -4.37 -10.86 22.04
N THR A 82 -4.64 -12.14 21.73
CA THR A 82 -3.81 -13.27 22.18
C THR A 82 -2.40 -13.22 21.58
N VAL A 83 -2.30 -12.90 20.28
CA VAL A 83 -1.00 -12.83 19.59
C VAL A 83 -0.21 -11.61 20.08
N LEU A 84 -0.87 -10.46 20.31
CA LEU A 84 -0.20 -9.26 20.80
C LEU A 84 0.34 -9.41 22.23
N GLU A 85 -0.38 -10.15 23.08
CA GLU A 85 0.05 -10.46 24.46
C GLU A 85 1.21 -11.47 24.48
N GLY A 86 1.19 -12.46 23.59
CA GLY A 86 2.16 -13.56 23.59
C GLY A 86 3.44 -13.34 22.78
N HIS A 87 3.47 -12.36 21.86
CA HIS A 87 4.59 -12.22 20.92
C HIS A 87 5.69 -11.26 21.43
N PRO A 88 6.98 -11.66 21.39
CA PRO A 88 8.09 -10.80 21.85
C PRO A 88 8.23 -9.50 21.07
N ASN A 89 7.91 -9.51 19.77
CA ASN A 89 7.91 -8.31 18.93
C ASN A 89 6.46 -7.84 18.68
N GLN A 90 5.98 -6.94 19.53
CA GLN A 90 4.63 -6.39 19.41
C GLN A 90 4.43 -5.48 18.21
N ALA A 91 5.49 -4.80 17.75
CA ALA A 91 5.42 -3.89 16.62
C ALA A 91 5.13 -4.64 15.31
N ASP A 92 5.83 -5.75 15.07
CA ASP A 92 5.62 -6.56 13.86
C ASP A 92 4.22 -7.19 13.84
N VAL A 93 3.76 -7.71 14.98
CA VAL A 93 2.41 -8.29 15.11
C VAL A 93 1.34 -7.23 14.92
N SER A 94 1.53 -6.03 15.47
CA SER A 94 0.58 -4.93 15.30
C SER A 94 0.48 -4.54 13.82
N ARG A 95 1.62 -4.41 13.13
CA ARG A 95 1.66 -4.12 11.69
C ARG A 95 0.91 -5.16 10.86
N VAL A 96 1.13 -6.45 11.12
CA VAL A 96 0.42 -7.53 10.41
C VAL A 96 -1.07 -7.51 10.73
N GLY A 97 -1.43 -7.26 11.99
CA GLY A 97 -2.81 -7.11 12.43
C GLY A 97 -3.51 -5.95 11.73
N ASP A 98 -2.86 -4.80 11.63
CA ASP A 98 -3.41 -3.60 11.00
C ASP A 98 -3.62 -3.82 9.50
N LEU A 99 -2.65 -4.44 8.81
CA LEU A 99 -2.81 -4.82 7.41
C LEU A 99 -4.01 -5.75 7.18
N TYR A 100 -4.22 -6.73 8.06
CA TYR A 100 -5.40 -7.60 7.97
C TYR A 100 -6.70 -6.85 8.26
N ASN A 101 -6.68 -5.87 9.17
CA ASN A 101 -7.84 -5.04 9.44
C ASN A 101 -8.24 -4.23 8.22
N ASP A 102 -7.28 -3.57 7.59
CA ASP A 102 -7.52 -2.70 6.44
C ASP A 102 -8.03 -3.49 5.23
N ASN A 103 -7.44 -4.66 4.99
CA ASN A 103 -7.74 -5.47 3.81
C ASN A 103 -8.98 -6.37 3.96
N ALA A 104 -9.23 -6.92 5.15
CA ALA A 104 -10.29 -7.92 5.35
C ALA A 104 -11.41 -7.43 6.28
N ILE A 105 -11.09 -6.99 7.51
CA ILE A 105 -12.11 -6.67 8.51
C ILE A 105 -12.90 -5.41 8.16
N ASN A 106 -12.25 -4.42 7.56
CA ASN A 106 -12.89 -3.19 7.15
C ASN A 106 -13.96 -3.42 6.07
N TYR A 107 -13.72 -4.36 5.14
CA TYR A 107 -14.73 -4.78 4.16
C TYR A 107 -16.01 -5.26 4.83
N PHE A 108 -15.88 -6.14 5.82
CA PHE A 108 -17.02 -6.64 6.61
C PHE A 108 -17.69 -5.55 7.45
N GLY A 109 -16.92 -4.62 8.00
CA GLY A 109 -17.45 -3.45 8.71
C GLY A 109 -18.34 -2.57 7.81
N LYS A 110 -17.94 -2.38 6.54
CA LYS A 110 -18.74 -1.66 5.54
C LYS A 110 -20.06 -2.38 5.26
N ILE A 111 -20.05 -3.71 5.15
CA ILE A 111 -21.28 -4.52 4.96
C ILE A 111 -22.24 -4.34 6.14
N LEU A 112 -21.74 -4.45 7.38
CA LEU A 112 -22.55 -4.26 8.58
C LEU A 112 -23.21 -2.88 8.61
N LYS A 113 -22.42 -1.83 8.36
CA LYS A 113 -22.92 -0.44 8.34
C LYS A 113 -23.97 -0.21 7.25
N LYS A 114 -23.83 -0.85 6.09
CA LYS A 114 -24.84 -0.79 5.01
C LYS A 114 -26.14 -1.46 5.44
N SER A 115 -26.07 -2.63 6.08
CA SER A 115 -27.25 -3.37 6.56
C SER A 115 -28.01 -2.62 7.66
N GLU A 116 -27.31 -1.95 8.57
CA GLU A 116 -27.92 -1.15 9.64
C GLU A 116 -28.68 0.04 9.07
N LYS A 117 -28.09 0.76 8.11
CA LYS A 117 -28.78 1.86 7.41
C LYS A 117 -30.04 1.39 6.70
N GLN A 118 -29.99 0.25 6.02
CA GLN A 118 -31.16 -0.34 5.35
C GLN A 118 -32.25 -0.73 6.35
N SER A 119 -31.88 -1.35 7.47
CA SER A 119 -32.82 -1.68 8.54
C SER A 119 -33.50 -0.44 9.12
N THR A 120 -32.72 0.62 9.37
CA THR A 120 -33.24 1.89 9.88
C THR A 120 -34.18 2.56 8.88
N LEU A 121 -33.80 2.63 7.59
CA LEU A 121 -34.68 3.14 6.53
C LEU A 121 -35.98 2.36 6.45
N ASN A 122 -35.92 1.02 6.48
CA ASN A 122 -37.12 0.18 6.49
C ASN A 122 -38.02 0.45 7.71
N MET A 123 -37.44 0.70 8.88
CA MET A 123 -38.22 1.07 10.07
C MET A 123 -38.87 2.45 9.93
N PHE A 124 -38.18 3.43 9.33
CA PHE A 124 -38.73 4.76 9.08
C PHE A 124 -39.88 4.75 8.07
N PHE A 125 -39.75 4.01 6.96
CA PHE A 125 -40.77 3.95 5.92
C PHE A 125 -41.94 3.01 6.24
N ASN A 126 -41.74 2.04 7.12
CA ASN A 126 -42.79 1.10 7.56
C ASN A 126 -43.30 1.39 8.98
N ALA A 127 -43.01 2.57 9.54
CA ALA A 127 -43.61 3.01 10.79
C ALA A 127 -45.11 3.30 10.57
N PRO A 128 -46.01 2.83 11.46
CA PRO A 128 -47.45 3.02 11.34
C PRO A 128 -47.91 4.47 11.53
#